data_AF-A0A8D2FHK0-F1
#
_entry.id   AF-A0A8D2FHK0-F1
#
_cell.length_a   1.000
_cell.length_b   1.000
_cell.length_c   1.000
_cell.angle_alpha   90.00
_cell.angle_beta   90.00
_cell.angle_gamma   90.00
#
_symmetry.space_group_name_H-M   'P 1'
#
loop_
_entity.id
_entity.type
_entity.pdbx_description
1 polymer ?
#
loop_
_entity_poly.entity_id
_entity_poly.type
_entity_poly.pdbx_seq_one_letter_code
_entity_poly.pdbx_strand_id
1 'polypeptide(L)'
;MSYGSIAGGGGLGSRGPFGGPSRQGYQPLATQVDPLQELFQEMSANVFRINSSVTSLERSLQSLGTPSDTQELRDSLQTAQQETNKTITASATTVKQMAELLRSSCPLQHERPQLDRLNTQLSDAIQRYGVLQKKIAEKSRALLPMAQRGSKQQSPQAPFAELADDEKIFNGSDNMWQGQEPAFLPDITEEDLEAIRLREEAILQMESNLLDVNQIIKDLASMVSEQGEAVDSIEASLEAASSHAEAARQLLAGASRHQPMRRTRPPAACGCPC
;
A
#
# COMPACT_ATOMS: atom_id res chain seq x y z
N MET A 1 -38.58 22.91 49.64
CA MET A 1 -38.17 21.63 50.26
C MET A 1 -36.65 21.56 50.13
N SER A 2 -35.88 22.03 51.12
CA SER A 2 -35.47 21.35 52.38
C SER A 2 -34.73 20.04 52.06
N TYR A 3 -33.47 19.79 52.42
CA TYR A 3 -32.60 20.17 53.57
C TYR A 3 -31.14 20.29 53.02
N GLY A 4 -30.13 20.97 53.59
CA GLY A 4 -29.85 21.38 54.97
C GLY A 4 -28.68 20.56 55.55
N SER A 5 -27.54 21.23 55.83
CA SER A 5 -26.58 20.93 56.93
C SER A 5 -25.59 19.74 56.72
N ILE A 6 -24.35 19.67 57.23
CA ILE A 6 -23.54 20.43 58.20
C ILE A 6 -22.10 19.86 58.24
N ALA A 7 -21.14 20.74 58.55
CA ALA A 7 -19.98 20.57 59.44
C ALA A 7 -18.93 19.44 59.24
N GLY A 8 -17.67 19.88 59.08
CA GLY A 8 -16.70 19.81 60.17
C GLY A 8 -15.86 18.54 60.32
N GLY A 9 -14.54 18.70 60.40
CA GLY A 9 -13.66 17.68 60.95
C GLY A 9 -12.22 17.79 60.51
N GLY A 10 -11.43 18.59 61.23
CA GLY A 10 -9.98 18.39 61.24
C GLY A 10 -9.63 17.05 61.90
N GLY A 11 -8.66 16.34 61.33
CA GLY A 11 -7.91 15.27 61.98
C GLY A 11 -6.46 15.44 61.55
N LEU A 12 -5.59 16.00 62.38
CA LEU A 12 -4.87 15.33 63.46
C LEU A 12 -4.28 13.99 62.99
N GLY A 13 -2.96 14.01 62.86
CA GLY A 13 -2.16 12.86 62.51
C GLY A 13 -2.39 11.69 63.46
N SER A 14 -2.22 10.50 62.90
CA SER A 14 -1.94 9.30 63.67
C SER A 14 -0.89 8.51 62.89
N ARG A 15 0.31 8.50 63.47
CA ARG A 15 1.40 7.57 63.18
C ARG A 15 0.85 6.15 63.35
N GLY A 16 0.75 5.40 62.26
CA GLY A 16 0.64 3.94 62.26
C GLY A 16 1.92 3.34 61.67
N PRO A 17 2.65 2.45 62.37
CA PRO A 17 3.88 1.86 61.85
C PRO A 17 3.56 0.52 61.18
N PHE A 18 2.95 0.55 59.99
CA PHE A 18 2.84 -0.64 59.15
C PHE A 18 3.01 -0.23 57.69
N GLY A 19 4.25 -0.24 57.23
CA GLY A 19 4.60 -0.09 55.82
C GLY A 19 4.21 -1.35 55.06
N GLY A 20 3.08 -1.31 54.36
CA GLY A 20 2.83 -2.17 53.20
C GLY A 20 3.36 -1.48 51.95
N PRO A 21 3.90 -2.21 50.95
CA PRO A 21 4.40 -1.59 49.74
C PRO A 21 3.21 -0.93 49.02
N SER A 22 3.34 0.37 48.78
CA SER A 22 2.45 1.14 47.92
C SER A 22 2.27 0.37 46.61
N ARG A 23 1.06 -0.13 46.37
CA ARG A 23 0.67 -0.56 45.02
C ARG A 23 0.79 0.68 44.15
N GLN A 24 1.89 0.73 43.40
CA GLN A 24 2.08 1.59 42.24
C GLN A 24 0.77 1.54 41.44
N GLY A 25 0.08 2.67 41.36
CA GLY A 25 -1.08 2.79 40.50
C GLY A 25 -0.67 2.33 39.11
N TYR A 26 -1.38 1.36 38.56
CA TYR A 26 -1.38 1.14 37.13
C TYR A 26 -1.93 2.43 36.51
N GLN A 27 -1.03 3.33 36.14
CA GLN A 27 -1.32 4.31 35.12
C GLN A 27 -1.53 3.51 33.83
N PRO A 28 -2.67 3.67 33.14
CA PRO A 28 -2.81 3.06 31.83
C PRO A 28 -1.71 3.67 30.96
N LEU A 29 -0.77 2.83 30.52
CA LEU A 29 0.18 3.18 29.49
C LEU A 29 -0.67 3.67 28.33
N ALA A 30 -0.67 4.99 28.10
CA ALA A 30 -1.30 5.57 26.93
C ALA A 30 -0.85 4.73 25.74
N THR A 31 -1.83 4.27 24.95
CA THR A 31 -1.64 3.48 23.75
C THR A 31 -0.68 4.23 22.83
N GLN A 32 0.63 4.05 23.02
CA GLN A 32 1.63 4.45 22.05
C GLN A 32 1.49 3.42 20.95
N VAL A 33 0.60 3.72 20.00
CA VAL A 33 0.54 2.98 18.75
C VAL A 33 1.91 3.13 18.13
N ASP A 34 2.54 2.00 17.81
CA ASP A 34 3.86 2.00 17.18
C ASP A 34 3.76 2.80 15.87
N PRO A 35 4.64 3.79 15.61
CA PRO A 35 4.63 4.56 14.38
C PRO A 35 4.62 3.69 13.11
N LEU A 36 5.23 2.49 13.16
CA LEU A 36 5.20 1.55 12.04
C LEU A 36 3.80 0.95 11.82
N GLN A 37 3.07 0.67 12.90
CA GLN A 37 1.70 0.15 12.86
C GLN A 37 0.72 1.17 12.26
N GLU A 38 0.90 2.46 12.56
CA GLU A 38 0.10 3.53 11.96
C GLU A 38 0.31 3.59 10.44
N LEU A 39 1.57 3.51 9.99
CA LEU A 39 1.89 3.46 8.58
C LEU A 39 1.23 2.23 7.93
N PHE A 40 1.30 1.04 8.55
CA PHE A 40 0.67 -0.17 8.01
C PHE A 40 -0.83 -0.03 7.83
N GLN A 41 -1.49 0.61 8.79
CA GLN A 41 -2.92 0.90 8.71
C GLN A 41 -3.24 1.91 7.61
N GLU A 42 -2.45 2.99 7.51
CA GLU A 42 -2.60 3.99 6.46
C GLU A 42 -2.43 3.38 5.05
N MET A 43 -1.38 2.58 4.88
CA MET A 43 -1.10 1.88 3.64
C MET A 43 -2.25 0.95 3.23
N SER A 44 -2.76 0.17 4.18
CA SER A 44 -3.92 -0.72 3.96
C SER A 44 -5.18 0.08 3.56
N ALA A 45 -5.42 1.22 4.22
CA ALA A 45 -6.52 2.11 3.88
C ALA A 45 -6.35 2.70 2.47
N ASN A 46 -5.14 3.08 2.07
CA ASN A 46 -4.87 3.59 0.74
C ASN A 46 -5.10 2.53 -0.35
N VAL A 47 -4.64 1.29 -0.15
CA VAL A 47 -4.95 0.17 -1.06
C VAL A 47 -6.45 -0.03 -1.21
N PHE A 48 -7.20 0.02 -0.10
CA PHE A 48 -8.66 -0.09 -0.15
C PHE A 48 -9.31 1.07 -0.92
N ARG A 49 -8.85 2.31 -0.69
CA ARG A 49 -9.33 3.50 -1.41
C ARG A 49 -9.09 3.39 -2.90
N ILE A 50 -7.91 2.97 -3.34
CA ILE A 50 -7.58 2.76 -4.75
C ILE A 50 -8.53 1.73 -5.37
N ASN A 51 -8.74 0.57 -4.73
CA ASN A 51 -9.64 -0.47 -5.23
C ASN A 51 -11.10 0.00 -5.31
N SER A 52 -11.56 0.77 -4.33
CA SER A 52 -12.89 1.37 -4.34
C SER A 52 -13.04 2.36 -5.49
N SER A 53 -12.05 3.23 -5.69
CA SER A 53 -12.01 4.15 -6.83
C SER A 53 -12.02 3.42 -8.17
N VAL A 54 -11.25 2.34 -8.33
CA VAL A 54 -11.27 1.50 -9.54
C VAL A 54 -12.68 1.00 -9.83
N THR A 55 -13.35 0.43 -8.83
CA THR A 55 -14.72 -0.09 -8.98
C THR A 55 -15.72 1.03 -9.34
N SER A 56 -15.54 2.22 -8.77
CA SER A 56 -16.37 3.38 -9.08
C SER A 56 -16.15 3.90 -10.50
N LEU A 57 -14.88 4.03 -10.90
CA LEU A 57 -14.48 4.47 -12.23
C LEU A 57 -14.88 3.48 -13.33
N GLU A 58 -14.90 2.17 -13.05
CA GLU A 58 -15.43 1.16 -13.97
C GLU A 58 -16.91 1.36 -14.26
N ARG A 59 -17.72 1.68 -13.22
CA ARG A 59 -19.13 2.02 -13.40
C ARG A 59 -19.30 3.31 -14.21
N SER A 60 -18.55 4.36 -13.90
CA SER A 60 -18.59 5.61 -14.67
C SER A 60 -18.16 5.39 -16.12
N LEU A 61 -17.14 4.57 -16.37
CA LEU A 61 -16.68 4.19 -17.70
C LEU A 61 -17.80 3.51 -18.51
N GLN A 62 -18.60 2.64 -17.89
CA GLN A 62 -19.73 1.98 -18.56
C GLN A 62 -20.79 3.01 -18.99
N SER A 63 -21.06 4.01 -18.16
CA SER A 63 -22.03 5.08 -18.45
C SER A 63 -21.55 6.10 -19.50
N LEU A 64 -20.24 6.28 -19.69
CA LEU A 64 -19.73 7.17 -20.75
C LEU A 64 -20.24 6.75 -22.14
N GLY A 65 -20.68 7.70 -22.95
CA GLY A 65 -21.22 7.47 -24.29
C GLY A 65 -22.61 6.82 -24.33
N THR A 66 -23.27 6.65 -23.18
CA THR A 66 -24.65 6.18 -23.08
C THR A 66 -25.60 7.38 -22.86
N PRO A 67 -26.93 7.20 -22.88
CA PRO A 67 -27.86 8.28 -22.53
C PRO A 67 -27.70 8.81 -21.09
N SER A 68 -27.00 8.06 -20.23
CA SER A 68 -26.66 8.46 -18.85
C SER A 68 -25.34 9.23 -18.75
N ASP A 69 -24.71 9.54 -19.88
CA ASP A 69 -23.50 10.36 -19.93
C ASP A 69 -23.86 11.83 -19.72
N THR A 70 -23.55 12.34 -18.52
CA THR A 70 -23.78 13.75 -18.14
C THR A 70 -22.46 14.44 -17.79
N GLN A 71 -22.47 15.78 -17.79
CA GLN A 71 -21.29 16.54 -17.42
C GLN A 71 -20.87 16.27 -15.96
N GLU A 72 -21.83 16.11 -15.04
CA GLU A 72 -21.54 15.81 -13.64
C GLU A 72 -20.84 14.44 -13.48
N LEU A 73 -21.22 13.45 -14.30
CA LEU A 73 -20.57 12.15 -14.31
C LEU A 73 -19.10 12.26 -14.78
N ARG A 74 -18.83 13.15 -15.75
CA ARG A 74 -17.49 13.42 -16.28
C ARG A 74 -16.62 14.15 -15.25
N ASP A 75 -17.17 15.16 -14.59
CA ASP A 75 -16.47 15.91 -13.54
C ASP A 75 -16.18 15.01 -12.33
N SER A 76 -17.14 14.16 -11.96
CA SER A 76 -16.96 13.14 -10.91
C SER A 76 -15.87 12.13 -11.29
N LEU A 77 -15.84 11.69 -12.55
CA LEU A 77 -14.79 10.80 -13.07
C LEU A 77 -13.41 11.46 -12.98
N GLN A 78 -13.27 12.72 -13.39
CA GLN A 78 -11.99 13.42 -13.33
C GLN A 78 -11.54 13.63 -11.89
N THR A 79 -12.46 14.01 -10.99
CA THR A 79 -12.19 14.16 -9.56
C THR A 79 -11.71 12.83 -8.95
N ALA A 80 -12.43 11.74 -9.21
CA ALA A 80 -12.05 10.41 -8.72
C ALA A 80 -10.68 9.96 -9.25
N GLN A 81 -10.33 10.26 -10.51
CA GLN A 81 -8.99 9.99 -11.04
C GLN A 81 -7.91 10.80 -10.32
N GLN A 82 -8.13 12.10 -10.10
CA GLN A 82 -7.17 12.96 -9.39
C GLN A 82 -6.95 12.51 -7.94
N GLU A 83 -8.02 12.18 -7.23
CA GLU A 83 -7.93 11.65 -5.85
C GLU A 83 -7.21 10.30 -5.80
N THR A 84 -7.46 9.44 -6.78
CA THR A 84 -6.77 8.15 -6.88
C THR A 84 -5.28 8.34 -7.14
N ASN A 85 -4.90 9.23 -8.06
CA ASN A 85 -3.49 9.56 -8.31
C ASN A 85 -2.81 10.10 -7.04
N LYS A 86 -3.45 11.01 -6.31
CA LYS A 86 -2.93 11.54 -5.03
C LYS A 86 -2.73 10.42 -4.01
N THR A 87 -3.68 9.49 -3.91
CA THR A 87 -3.60 8.34 -3.01
C THR A 87 -2.46 7.40 -3.40
N ILE A 88 -2.23 7.19 -4.70
CA ILE A 88 -1.11 6.39 -5.21
C ILE A 88 0.23 7.03 -4.86
N THR A 89 0.39 8.34 -5.11
CA THR A 89 1.61 9.06 -4.74
C THR A 89 1.87 9.02 -3.24
N ALA A 90 0.83 9.24 -2.42
CA ALA A 90 0.93 9.11 -0.96
C ALA A 90 1.35 7.69 -0.54
N SER A 91 0.74 6.66 -1.12
CA SER A 91 1.09 5.26 -0.84
C SER A 91 2.55 4.96 -1.16
N ALA A 92 3.06 5.45 -2.30
CA ALA A 92 4.47 5.29 -2.66
C ALA A 92 5.40 5.97 -1.63
N THR A 93 5.02 7.13 -1.08
CA THR A 93 5.80 7.77 0.00
C THR A 93 5.74 6.99 1.31
N THR A 94 4.58 6.45 1.69
CA THR A 94 4.40 5.61 2.88
C THR A 94 5.26 4.35 2.79
N VAL A 95 5.29 3.67 1.63
CA VAL A 95 6.15 2.50 1.40
C VAL A 95 7.62 2.82 1.61
N LYS A 96 8.10 3.95 1.08
CA LYS A 96 9.48 4.40 1.26
C LYS A 96 9.81 4.66 2.73
N GLN A 97 8.88 5.27 3.47
CA GLN A 97 9.03 5.50 4.92
C GLN A 97 9.09 4.18 5.71
N MET A 98 8.20 3.24 5.41
CA MET A 98 8.21 1.91 6.04
C MET A 98 9.52 1.17 5.79
N ALA A 99 9.99 1.15 4.54
CA ALA A 99 11.25 0.50 4.17
C ALA A 99 12.45 1.10 4.94
N GLU A 100 12.47 2.42 5.12
CA GLU A 100 13.51 3.13 5.89
C GLU A 100 13.48 2.77 7.38
N LEU A 101 12.29 2.71 7.99
CA LEU A 101 12.13 2.32 9.39
C LEU A 101 12.55 0.86 9.64
N LEU A 102 12.18 -0.05 8.75
CA LEU A 102 12.59 -1.45 8.82
C LEU A 102 14.11 -1.63 8.65
N ARG A 103 14.74 -0.79 7.81
CA ARG A 103 16.19 -0.81 7.61
C ARG A 103 16.96 -0.28 8.81
N SER A 104 16.42 0.72 9.51
CA SER A 104 17.07 1.36 10.65
C SER A 104 16.92 0.59 11.97
N SER A 105 15.93 -0.30 12.09
CA SER A 105 15.58 -0.95 13.35
C SER A 105 15.56 -2.49 13.24
N CYS A 106 16.61 -3.14 13.75
CA CYS A 106 16.76 -4.60 13.76
C CYS A 106 15.57 -5.37 14.38
N PRO A 107 14.95 -4.93 15.49
CA PRO A 107 13.78 -5.62 16.06
C PRO A 107 12.56 -5.63 15.14
N LEU A 108 12.43 -4.66 14.23
CA LEU A 108 11.26 -4.51 13.36
C LEU A 108 11.36 -5.35 12.08
N GLN A 109 12.50 -6.00 11.81
CA GLN A 109 12.67 -6.85 10.62
C GLN A 109 11.64 -7.99 10.50
N HIS A 110 11.05 -8.43 11.62
CA HIS A 110 9.99 -9.46 11.60
C HIS A 110 8.71 -9.00 10.90
N GLU A 111 8.46 -7.69 10.75
CA GLU A 111 7.29 -7.13 10.05
C GLU A 111 7.52 -6.97 8.53
N ARG A 112 8.71 -7.32 8.04
CA ARG A 112 9.06 -7.22 6.60
C ARG A 112 8.13 -8.01 5.67
N PRO A 113 7.74 -9.27 5.97
CA PRO A 113 6.81 -10.01 5.11
C PRO A 113 5.43 -9.33 4.99
N GLN A 114 5.00 -8.59 6.01
CA GLN A 114 3.75 -7.82 5.97
C GLN A 114 3.86 -6.64 5.01
N LEU A 115 5.00 -5.95 4.98
CA LEU A 115 5.29 -4.91 3.99
C LEU A 115 5.30 -5.47 2.56
N ASP A 116 5.96 -6.60 2.33
CA ASP A 116 6.03 -7.22 1.00
C ASP A 116 4.64 -7.58 0.46
N ARG A 117 3.78 -8.15 1.33
CA ARG A 117 2.39 -8.45 0.98
C ARG A 117 1.60 -7.19 0.63
N LEU A 118 1.76 -6.11 1.39
CA LEU A 118 1.08 -4.84 1.11
C LEU A 118 1.60 -4.16 -0.15
N ASN A 119 2.91 -4.23 -0.42
CA ASN A 119 3.52 -3.73 -1.66
C ASN A 119 2.97 -4.47 -2.88
N THR A 120 2.81 -5.78 -2.79
CA THR A 120 2.20 -6.59 -3.85
C THR A 120 0.75 -6.15 -4.08
N GLN A 121 -0.05 -6.04 -3.02
CA GLN A 121 -1.45 -5.59 -3.13
C GLN A 121 -1.58 -4.18 -3.69
N LEU A 122 -0.66 -3.27 -3.31
CA LEU A 122 -0.61 -1.92 -3.87
C LEU A 122 -0.28 -1.96 -5.36
N SER A 123 0.77 -2.69 -5.74
CA SER A 123 1.20 -2.79 -7.13
C SER A 123 0.07 -3.34 -8.02
N ASP A 124 -0.62 -4.38 -7.57
CA ASP A 124 -1.79 -4.94 -8.25
C ASP A 124 -2.92 -3.91 -8.40
N ALA A 125 -3.22 -3.16 -7.33
CA ALA A 125 -4.27 -2.14 -7.34
C ALA A 125 -3.94 -0.99 -8.31
N ILE A 126 -2.68 -0.52 -8.30
CA ILE A 126 -2.18 0.53 -9.19
C ILE A 126 -2.20 0.04 -10.65
N GLN A 127 -1.78 -1.19 -10.92
CA GLN A 127 -1.77 -1.74 -12.27
C GLN A 127 -3.19 -1.85 -12.85
N ARG A 128 -4.15 -2.34 -12.07
CA ARG A 128 -5.57 -2.37 -12.47
C ARG A 128 -6.09 -0.98 -12.78
N TYR A 129 -5.76 -0.01 -11.93
CA TYR A 129 -6.11 1.39 -12.14
C TYR A 129 -5.48 1.98 -13.42
N GLY A 130 -4.20 1.71 -13.70
CA GLY A 130 -3.53 2.17 -14.92
C GLY A 130 -4.18 1.62 -16.20
N VAL A 131 -4.53 0.33 -16.22
CA VAL A 131 -5.30 -0.28 -17.32
C VAL A 131 -6.66 0.42 -17.49
N LEU A 132 -7.34 0.74 -16.40
CA LEU A 132 -8.62 1.44 -16.43
C LEU A 132 -8.48 2.89 -16.93
N GLN A 133 -7.46 3.63 -16.49
CA GLN A 133 -7.17 4.99 -16.99
C GLN A 133 -6.98 4.99 -18.50
N LYS A 134 -6.24 4.02 -19.05
CA LYS A 134 -6.05 3.86 -20.49
C LYS A 134 -7.40 3.69 -21.21
N LYS A 135 -8.26 2.80 -20.72
CA LYS A 135 -9.61 2.57 -21.27
C LYS A 135 -10.48 3.83 -21.22
N ILE A 136 -10.40 4.60 -20.12
CA ILE A 136 -11.12 5.86 -19.98
C ILE A 136 -10.63 6.90 -20.98
N ALA A 137 -9.31 7.03 -21.17
CA ALA A 137 -8.72 7.95 -22.13
C ALA A 137 -9.12 7.59 -23.57
N GLU A 138 -9.04 6.30 -23.94
CA GLU A 138 -9.46 5.78 -25.25
C GLU A 138 -10.94 6.04 -25.51
N LYS A 139 -11.82 5.72 -24.55
CA LYS A 139 -13.26 5.96 -24.69
C LYS A 139 -13.57 7.46 -24.74
N SER A 140 -12.88 8.27 -23.94
CA SER A 140 -13.02 9.73 -23.95
C SER A 140 -12.62 10.33 -25.29
N ARG A 141 -11.54 9.82 -25.90
CA ARG A 141 -11.08 10.22 -27.24
C ARG A 141 -12.04 9.74 -28.34
N ALA A 142 -12.57 8.53 -28.24
CA ALA A 142 -13.49 7.97 -29.22
C ALA A 142 -14.78 8.80 -29.36
N LEU A 143 -15.22 9.39 -28.26
CA LEU A 143 -16.43 10.21 -28.14
C LEU A 143 -16.21 11.70 -28.48
N LEU A 144 -15.02 12.12 -28.93
CA LEU A 144 -14.81 13.45 -29.50
C LEU A 144 -15.40 13.53 -30.92
N PRO A 145 -16.02 14.67 -31.32
CA PRO A 145 -16.60 14.83 -32.65
C PRO A 145 -15.59 14.59 -33.78
N MET A 146 -15.98 13.81 -34.80
CA MET A 146 -15.10 13.38 -35.90
C MET A 146 -14.56 14.55 -36.76
N ALA A 147 -15.24 15.71 -36.76
CA ALA A 147 -14.86 16.89 -37.55
C ALA A 147 -13.45 17.44 -37.24
N GLN A 148 -12.86 17.11 -36.08
CA GLN A 148 -11.49 17.50 -35.73
C GLN A 148 -10.46 16.36 -35.85
N ARG A 149 -10.86 15.12 -36.18
CA ARG A 149 -9.91 14.02 -36.43
C ARG A 149 -9.05 14.23 -37.69
N GLY A 150 -9.50 15.07 -38.62
CA GLY A 150 -8.80 15.35 -39.89
C GLY A 150 -7.84 16.53 -39.89
N SER A 151 -7.86 17.42 -38.88
CA SER A 151 -7.08 18.66 -38.90
C SER A 151 -5.74 18.57 -38.14
N LYS A 152 -5.62 17.63 -37.18
CA LYS A 152 -4.42 17.49 -36.33
C LYS A 152 -3.58 16.24 -36.61
N GLN A 153 -3.60 15.69 -37.83
CA GLN A 153 -2.55 14.75 -38.27
C GLN A 153 -1.19 15.44 -38.53
N GLN A 154 -1.08 16.75 -38.29
CA GLN A 154 0.19 17.45 -38.10
C GLN A 154 0.39 17.84 -36.62
N SER A 155 0.49 16.86 -35.74
CA SER A 155 1.31 16.99 -34.53
C SER A 155 2.43 15.97 -34.65
N PRO A 156 3.69 16.29 -34.29
CA PRO A 156 4.81 15.42 -34.58
C PRO A 156 4.50 14.05 -34.00
N GLN A 157 4.56 13.04 -34.85
CA GLN A 157 4.58 11.64 -34.45
C GLN A 157 5.53 11.51 -33.26
N ALA A 158 4.97 11.34 -32.05
CA ALA A 158 5.78 11.05 -30.88
C ALA A 158 6.50 9.71 -31.14
N PRO A 159 7.69 9.48 -30.56
CA PRO A 159 8.68 8.49 -31.05
C PRO A 159 8.31 7.01 -30.84
N PHE A 160 7.03 6.68 -30.64
CA PHE A 160 6.59 5.35 -30.24
C PHE A 160 6.49 4.34 -31.39
N ALA A 161 6.98 4.68 -32.59
CA ALA A 161 7.02 3.75 -33.72
C ALA A 161 8.12 2.69 -33.60
N GLU A 162 9.01 2.77 -32.60
CA GLU A 162 10.22 1.93 -32.52
C GLU A 162 10.28 0.95 -31.33
N LEU A 163 9.16 0.63 -30.68
CA LEU A 163 9.13 -0.44 -29.65
C LEU A 163 8.02 -1.49 -29.87
N ALA A 164 7.54 -1.63 -31.09
CA ALA A 164 6.61 -2.70 -31.47
C ALA A 164 7.29 -3.67 -32.46
N ASP A 165 8.33 -4.35 -32.00
CA ASP A 165 8.80 -5.59 -32.63
C ASP A 165 8.62 -6.73 -31.62
N ASP A 166 7.36 -7.01 -31.32
CA ASP A 166 6.83 -8.33 -30.93
C ASP A 166 5.37 -8.16 -30.50
N GLU A 167 4.44 -8.29 -31.45
CA GLU A 167 3.14 -8.95 -31.26
C GLU A 167 2.35 -8.96 -32.58
N LYS A 168 2.80 -9.81 -33.50
CA LYS A 168 1.98 -10.31 -34.62
C LYS A 168 0.95 -11.33 -34.12
N ILE A 169 0.06 -11.00 -33.19
CA ILE A 169 -1.05 -11.90 -32.81
C ILE A 169 -2.29 -11.11 -32.38
N PHE A 170 -2.94 -10.38 -33.30
CA PHE A 170 -4.41 -10.33 -33.43
C PHE A 170 -4.80 -9.41 -34.59
N ASN A 171 -4.60 -9.88 -35.82
CA ASN A 171 -5.24 -9.30 -36.99
C ASN A 171 -6.52 -10.11 -37.27
N GLY A 172 -7.68 -9.48 -37.13
CA GLY A 172 -8.96 -10.14 -37.40
C GLY A 172 -10.19 -9.41 -36.88
N SER A 173 -10.45 -8.19 -37.36
CA SER A 173 -11.83 -7.75 -37.62
C SER A 173 -11.83 -6.54 -38.55
N ASP A 174 -12.01 -6.86 -39.82
CA ASP A 174 -12.37 -5.95 -40.89
C ASP A 174 -13.89 -5.69 -40.79
N ASN A 175 -14.27 -4.55 -40.21
CA ASN A 175 -15.65 -4.07 -40.23
C ASN A 175 -15.68 -2.59 -40.62
N MET A 176 -15.47 -2.36 -41.92
CA MET A 176 -16.38 -1.60 -42.78
C MET A 176 -17.18 -0.46 -42.12
N TRP A 177 -16.57 0.72 -42.02
CA TRP A 177 -17.33 1.98 -42.02
C TRP A 177 -17.02 2.72 -43.32
N GLN A 178 -17.71 2.29 -44.38
CA GLN A 178 -17.74 3.02 -45.65
C GLN A 178 -18.49 4.33 -45.45
N GLY A 179 -17.95 5.37 -46.09
CA GLY A 179 -18.44 6.74 -45.99
C GLY A 179 -19.94 6.88 -46.22
N GLN A 180 -20.56 7.70 -45.38
CA GLN A 180 -21.72 8.47 -45.78
C GLN A 180 -21.39 9.96 -45.74
N GLU A 181 -21.92 10.62 -46.75
CA GLU A 181 -21.82 12.03 -47.13
C GLU A 181 -22.08 13.06 -46.01
N PRO A 182 -21.69 14.34 -46.22
CA PRO A 182 -21.79 15.41 -45.24
C PRO A 182 -23.26 15.82 -45.03
N ALA A 183 -23.96 15.10 -44.17
CA ALA A 183 -25.25 15.52 -43.64
C ALA A 183 -25.01 16.57 -42.56
N PHE A 184 -25.40 17.82 -42.85
CA PHE A 184 -25.61 18.93 -41.92
C PHE A 184 -24.67 18.94 -40.70
N LEU A 185 -23.54 19.64 -40.80
CA LEU A 185 -22.83 20.09 -39.60
C LEU A 185 -23.85 20.86 -38.74
N PRO A 186 -24.19 20.41 -37.51
CA PRO A 186 -24.84 21.28 -36.55
C PRO A 186 -23.97 22.53 -36.42
N ASP A 187 -24.58 23.70 -36.27
CA ASP A 187 -23.87 24.91 -35.91
C ASP A 187 -23.20 24.65 -34.55
N ILE A 188 -21.91 24.26 -34.59
CA ILE A 188 -21.15 23.93 -33.37
C ILE A 188 -21.06 25.25 -32.61
N THR A 189 -21.70 25.30 -31.44
CA THR A 189 -21.71 26.51 -30.64
C THR A 189 -20.33 26.77 -30.02
N GLU A 190 -20.05 28.01 -29.64
CA GLU A 190 -18.83 28.33 -28.88
C GLU A 190 -18.72 27.51 -27.58
N GLU A 191 -19.87 27.21 -26.95
CA GLU A 191 -19.95 26.35 -25.77
C GLU A 191 -19.53 24.91 -26.08
N ASP A 192 -19.95 24.36 -27.23
CA ASP A 192 -19.53 23.04 -27.67
C ASP A 192 -18.02 22.98 -27.96
N LEU A 193 -17.45 24.05 -28.53
CA LEU A 193 -16.00 24.15 -28.77
C LEU A 193 -15.20 24.17 -27.46
N GLU A 194 -15.64 24.92 -26.45
CA GLU A 194 -14.97 24.93 -25.15
C GLU A 194 -15.11 23.58 -24.43
N ALA A 195 -16.27 22.93 -24.52
CA ALA A 195 -16.47 21.58 -23.98
C ALA A 195 -15.53 20.55 -24.64
N ILE A 196 -15.32 20.66 -25.95
CA ILE A 196 -14.34 19.85 -26.69
C ILE A 196 -12.91 20.15 -26.20
N ARG A 197 -12.54 21.43 -26.04
CA ARG A 197 -11.21 21.85 -25.58
C ARG A 197 -10.88 21.30 -24.20
N LEU A 198 -11.80 21.48 -23.24
CA LEU A 198 -11.66 20.95 -21.87
C LEU A 198 -11.50 19.43 -21.86
N ARG A 199 -12.20 18.75 -22.76
CA ARG A 199 -12.09 17.30 -22.90
C ARG A 199 -10.76 16.85 -23.50
N GLU A 200 -10.24 17.54 -24.50
CA GLU A 200 -8.88 17.30 -25.01
C GLU A 200 -7.84 17.48 -23.91
N GLU A 201 -7.96 18.55 -23.11
CA GLU A 201 -7.08 18.83 -21.97
C GLU A 201 -7.13 17.72 -20.91
N ALA A 202 -8.32 17.26 -20.55
CA ALA A 202 -8.49 16.14 -19.63
C ALA A 202 -7.85 14.84 -20.14
N ILE A 203 -7.92 14.58 -21.46
CA ILE A 203 -7.26 13.42 -22.07
C ILE A 203 -5.73 13.52 -21.96
N LEU A 204 -5.16 14.69 -22.27
CA LEU A 204 -3.72 14.91 -22.11
C LEU A 204 -3.27 14.76 -20.66
N GLN A 205 -4.07 15.25 -19.71
CA GLN A 205 -3.81 15.07 -18.28
C GLN A 205 -3.82 13.58 -17.90
N MET A 206 -4.77 12.79 -18.41
CA MET A 206 -4.80 11.33 -18.19
C MET A 206 -3.54 10.64 -18.74
N GLU A 207 -3.04 11.05 -19.90
CA GLU A 207 -1.83 10.50 -20.51
C GLU A 207 -0.58 10.81 -19.68
N SER A 208 -0.44 12.05 -19.18
CA SER A 208 0.64 12.40 -18.26
C SER A 208 0.58 11.56 -16.98
N ASN A 209 -0.59 11.46 -16.36
CA ASN A 209 -0.76 10.69 -15.12
C ASN A 209 -0.43 9.20 -15.33
N LEU A 210 -0.69 8.64 -16.51
CA LEU A 210 -0.36 7.25 -16.83
C LEU A 210 1.16 7.02 -16.86
N LEU A 211 1.95 8.00 -17.32
CA LEU A 211 3.41 7.94 -17.24
C LEU A 211 3.89 7.97 -15.79
N ASP A 212 3.33 8.85 -14.97
CA ASP A 212 3.66 8.96 -13.54
C ASP A 212 3.34 7.66 -12.78
N VAL A 213 2.15 7.11 -13.02
CA VAL A 213 1.73 5.83 -12.43
C VAL A 213 2.65 4.69 -12.85
N ASN A 214 3.03 4.62 -14.13
CA ASN A 214 3.98 3.60 -14.61
C ASN A 214 5.36 3.74 -13.96
N GLN A 215 5.82 4.97 -13.72
CA GLN A 215 7.07 5.18 -13.00
C GLN A 215 6.97 4.69 -11.55
N ILE A 216 5.86 4.97 -10.87
CA ILE A 216 5.62 4.47 -9.51
C ILE A 216 5.61 2.93 -9.47
N ILE A 217 4.97 2.27 -10.44
CA ILE A 217 4.97 0.78 -10.52
C ILE A 217 6.41 0.26 -10.65
N LYS A 218 7.23 0.88 -11.51
CA LYS A 218 8.64 0.49 -11.68
C LYS A 218 9.45 0.69 -10.40
N ASP A 219 9.27 1.84 -9.74
CA ASP A 219 9.92 2.13 -8.46
C ASP A 219 9.52 1.11 -7.39
N LEU A 220 8.24 0.76 -7.29
CA LEU A 220 7.73 -0.25 -6.37
C LEU A 220 8.32 -1.63 -6.67
N ALA A 221 8.37 -2.02 -7.95
CA ALA A 221 8.95 -3.30 -8.38
C ALA A 221 10.44 -3.40 -8.04
N SER A 222 11.21 -2.31 -8.20
CA SER A 222 12.61 -2.23 -7.77
C SER A 222 12.74 -2.46 -6.27
N MET A 223 11.92 -1.74 -5.48
CA MET A 223 11.94 -1.87 -4.01
C MET A 223 11.59 -3.29 -3.55
N VAL A 224 10.63 -3.97 -4.19
CA VAL A 224 10.28 -5.36 -3.87
C VAL A 224 11.39 -6.33 -4.27
N SER A 225 12.04 -6.13 -5.42
CA SER A 225 13.13 -7.00 -5.90
C SER A 225 14.36 -6.91 -4.99
N GLU A 226 14.76 -5.70 -4.62
CA GLU A 226 15.85 -5.45 -3.65
C GLU A 226 15.51 -6.04 -2.27
N GLN A 227 14.22 -6.09 -1.90
CA GLN A 227 13.77 -6.69 -0.65
C GLN A 227 13.79 -8.23 -0.70
N GLY A 228 13.47 -8.85 -1.84
CA GLY A 228 13.49 -10.30 -2.03
C GLY A 228 14.88 -10.94 -1.85
N GLU A 229 15.92 -10.36 -2.45
CA GLU A 229 17.30 -10.86 -2.27
C GLU A 229 17.77 -10.80 -0.80
N ALA A 230 17.31 -9.79 -0.05
CA ALA A 230 17.63 -9.66 1.36
C ALA A 230 16.82 -10.64 2.25
N VAL A 231 15.59 -10.99 1.88
CA VAL A 231 14.78 -11.98 2.60
C VAL A 231 15.39 -13.38 2.48
N ASP A 232 15.85 -13.77 1.29
CA ASP A 232 16.55 -15.05 1.08
C ASP A 232 17.80 -15.15 1.99
N SER A 233 18.50 -14.02 2.17
CA SER A 233 19.68 -13.95 3.05
C SER A 233 19.33 -14.05 4.54
N ILE A 234 18.15 -13.57 4.96
CA ILE A 234 17.65 -13.65 6.33
C ILE A 234 17.11 -15.04 6.62
N GLU A 235 16.39 -15.67 5.69
CA GLU A 235 15.95 -17.06 5.81
C GLU A 235 17.16 -17.99 5.94
N ALA A 236 18.18 -17.81 5.07
CA ALA A 236 19.44 -18.53 5.19
C ALA A 236 20.16 -18.26 6.52
N SER A 237 20.14 -17.02 7.03
CA SER A 237 20.74 -16.66 8.33
C SER A 237 19.97 -17.23 9.52
N LEU A 238 18.63 -17.28 9.46
CA LEU A 238 17.77 -17.85 10.49
C LEU A 238 17.91 -19.36 10.52
N GLU A 239 17.96 -20.01 9.36
CA GLU A 239 18.19 -21.45 9.24
C GLU A 239 19.60 -21.83 9.71
N ALA A 240 20.61 -21.02 9.39
CA ALA A 240 21.94 -21.14 9.97
C ALA A 240 21.93 -20.96 11.49
N ALA A 241 21.21 -19.98 12.04
CA ALA A 241 21.12 -19.79 13.49
C ALA A 241 20.38 -20.94 14.19
N SER A 242 19.31 -21.46 13.58
CA SER A 242 18.55 -22.61 14.06
C SER A 242 19.40 -23.87 14.11
N SER A 243 20.12 -24.17 13.02
CA SER A 243 21.04 -25.31 12.94
C SER A 243 22.19 -25.21 13.96
N HIS A 244 22.76 -24.02 14.16
CA HIS A 244 23.75 -23.79 15.22
C HIS A 244 23.19 -23.98 16.63
N ALA A 245 21.96 -23.52 16.91
CA ALA A 245 21.31 -23.71 18.20
C ALA A 245 21.02 -25.20 18.47
N GLU A 246 20.62 -25.93 17.43
CA GLU A 246 20.40 -27.38 17.51
C GLU A 246 21.72 -28.15 17.73
N ALA A 247 22.78 -27.79 17.00
CA ALA A 247 24.12 -28.33 17.22
C ALA A 247 24.63 -28.03 18.65
N ALA A 248 24.45 -26.80 19.14
CA ALA A 248 24.79 -26.43 20.51
C ALA A 248 23.98 -27.22 21.55
N ARG A 249 22.69 -27.46 21.30
CA ARG A 249 21.85 -28.34 22.15
C ARG A 249 22.36 -29.78 22.16
N GLN A 250 22.74 -30.33 21.02
CA GLN A 250 23.31 -31.68 20.94
C GLN A 250 24.65 -31.77 21.67
N LEU A 251 25.51 -30.77 21.55
CA LEU A 251 26.77 -30.68 22.29
C LEU A 251 26.53 -30.57 23.80
N LEU A 252 25.56 -29.76 24.25
CA LEU A 252 25.17 -29.67 25.65
C LEU A 252 24.58 -30.97 26.19
N ALA A 253 23.75 -31.66 25.40
CA ALA A 253 23.20 -32.98 25.74
C ALA A 253 24.29 -34.07 25.76
N GLY A 254 25.28 -33.98 24.88
CA GLY A 254 26.47 -34.82 24.89
C GLY A 254 27.33 -34.55 26.13
N ALA A 255 27.59 -33.28 26.45
CA ALA A 255 28.37 -32.86 27.60
C ALA A 255 27.68 -33.23 28.93
N SER A 256 26.35 -33.15 29.03
CA SER A 256 25.60 -33.58 30.21
C SER A 256 25.66 -35.10 30.42
N ARG A 257 25.67 -35.88 29.33
CA ARG A 257 25.91 -37.34 29.38
C ARG A 257 27.34 -37.70 29.81
N HIS A 258 28.31 -36.83 29.48
CA HIS A 258 29.72 -36.99 29.83
C HIS A 258 30.11 -36.28 31.14
N GLN A 259 29.17 -35.68 31.89
CA GLN A 259 29.40 -35.43 33.30
C GLN A 259 29.20 -36.76 34.03
N PRO A 260 30.27 -37.52 34.36
CA PRO A 260 30.10 -38.62 35.27
C PRO A 260 29.57 -38.03 36.55
N MET A 261 28.49 -38.63 37.02
CA MET A 261 28.00 -38.50 38.39
C MET A 261 29.22 -38.50 39.32
N ARG A 262 29.66 -37.33 39.78
CA ARG A 262 30.42 -37.21 41.02
C ARG A 262 29.42 -37.49 42.15
N ARG A 263 28.92 -38.73 42.13
CA ARG A 263 28.23 -39.40 43.21
C ARG A 263 29.22 -39.36 44.39
N THR A 264 28.86 -38.54 45.37
CA THR A 264 28.89 -38.94 46.78
C THR A 264 30.09 -39.79 47.17
N ARG A 265 31.17 -39.15 47.62
CA ARG A 265 32.15 -39.82 48.46
C ARG A 265 31.41 -40.25 49.75
N PRO A 266 31.35 -41.54 50.10
CA PRO A 266 30.65 -41.99 51.31
C PRO A 266 31.39 -41.50 52.56
N PRO A 267 30.71 -41.35 53.71
CA PRO A 267 31.36 -40.93 54.95
C PRO A 267 32.33 -42.03 55.40
N ALA A 268 33.59 -41.67 55.61
CA ALA A 268 34.54 -42.56 56.27
C ALA A 268 34.16 -42.65 57.75
N ALA A 269 33.42 -43.70 58.11
CA ALA A 269 33.42 -44.21 59.47
C ALA A 269 34.75 -44.93 59.70
N CYS A 270 35.61 -44.37 60.55
CA CYS A 270 36.71 -45.09 61.18
C CYS A 270 36.44 -45.07 62.68
N GLY A 271 36.10 -46.25 63.22
CA GLY A 271 35.96 -46.49 64.64
C GLY A 271 37.30 -46.50 65.38
N CYS A 272 37.19 -46.32 66.70
CA CYS A 272 38.23 -46.35 67.75
C CYS A 272 39.14 -47.62 67.69
N PRO A 273 40.33 -47.65 68.33
CA PRO A 273 40.54 -47.60 69.80
C PRO A 273 41.66 -46.60 70.20
N CYS A 274 41.83 -46.11 71.45
CA CYS A 274 41.88 -46.75 72.76
C CYS A 274 41.31 -45.84 73.86
#